data_AF-A0A2M7U2X6-F1
#
_entry.id   AF-A0A2M7U2X6-F1
#
_cell.length_a   1.000
_cell.length_b   1.000
_cell.length_c   1.000
_cell.angle_alpha   90.00
_cell.angle_beta   90.00
_cell.angle_gamma   90.00
#
_symmetry.space_group_name_H-M   'P 1'
#
loop_
_entity.id
_entity.type
_entity.pdbx_description
1 polymer ?
#
loop_
_entity_poly.entity_id
_entity_poly.type
_entity_poly.pdbx_seq_one_letter_code
_entity_poly.pdbx_strand_id
1 'polypeptide(L)'
;MPFLLNIDSWFGLHFSNVDFATVYQNYDGLLYIVPAKTLYNLKAISNLNLELNLSPTYFAAHLPLYPILIRTLAPLVGFLKSSLLVTLLSSVGLATVFYSFLKTFNLTKAPFILTIIVVLFPRLYVVRSVGSPETLFILLVLSSILFFEKKQYIVAGIFGALSVMTKTPGILLVVAYGFVFVERMIKEKRFS
;
A
#
# COMPACT_ATOMS: atom_id res chain seq x y z
N MET A 1 -8.33 2.82 18.31
CA MET A 1 -9.09 3.37 19.44
C MET A 1 -8.25 3.60 20.71
N PRO A 2 -7.19 2.84 21.06
CA PRO A 2 -6.46 3.13 22.31
C PRO A 2 -5.71 4.48 22.30
N PHE A 3 -5.27 4.95 21.14
CA PHE A 3 -4.57 6.23 20.93
C PHE A 3 -5.47 7.48 20.94
N LEU A 4 -6.78 7.33 20.72
CA LEU A 4 -7.73 8.45 20.85
C LEU A 4 -8.16 8.67 22.31
N LEU A 5 -7.94 7.66 23.16
CA LEU A 5 -8.48 7.58 24.51
C LEU A 5 -7.38 7.57 25.58
N ASN A 6 -6.10 7.74 25.20
CA ASN A 6 -4.93 7.70 26.09
C ASN A 6 -5.00 6.56 27.12
N ILE A 7 -5.23 5.34 26.64
CA ILE A 7 -5.39 4.17 27.51
C ILE A 7 -4.01 3.62 27.85
N ASP A 8 -3.62 3.70 29.11
CA ASP A 8 -2.30 3.28 29.62
C ASP A 8 -2.14 1.77 29.75
N SER A 9 -3.22 0.99 29.65
CA SER A 9 -3.16 -0.47 29.64
C SER A 9 -4.29 -1.14 28.87
N TRP A 10 -3.97 -2.20 28.13
CA TRP A 10 -4.96 -3.06 27.48
C TRP A 10 -4.51 -4.52 27.60
N PHE A 11 -5.34 -5.38 28.20
CA PHE A 11 -5.07 -6.82 28.29
C PHE A 11 -3.72 -7.18 28.94
N GLY A 12 -3.32 -6.45 29.99
CA GLY A 12 -2.05 -6.67 30.70
C GLY A 12 -0.81 -6.12 30.00
N LEU A 13 -0.97 -5.51 28.82
CA LEU A 13 0.08 -4.72 28.18
C LEU A 13 -0.01 -3.28 28.72
N HIS A 14 1.05 -2.83 29.39
CA HIS A 14 1.21 -1.46 29.80
C HIS A 14 1.84 -0.66 28.67
N PHE A 15 1.23 0.46 28.31
CA PHE A 15 1.76 1.35 27.30
C PHE A 15 2.12 2.69 27.94
N SER A 16 3.42 3.01 27.98
CA SER A 16 3.87 4.33 28.43
C SER A 16 3.78 5.33 27.28
N ASN A 17 3.00 6.40 27.46
CA ASN A 17 2.91 7.56 26.55
C ASN A 17 2.52 7.21 25.09
N VAL A 18 1.36 6.59 24.87
CA VAL A 18 0.83 6.34 23.51
C VAL A 18 0.12 7.58 22.98
N ASP A 19 0.87 8.51 22.42
CA ASP A 19 0.32 9.64 21.66
C ASP A 19 0.34 9.35 20.15
N PHE A 20 -0.31 10.19 19.33
CA PHE A 20 -0.24 10.15 17.87
C PHE A 20 1.20 10.13 17.34
N ALA A 21 2.16 10.71 18.08
CA ALA A 21 3.59 10.62 17.80
C ALA A 21 4.05 9.16 17.60
N THR A 22 3.56 8.23 18.41
CA THR A 22 3.89 6.79 18.31
C THR A 22 3.39 6.20 17.00
N VAL A 23 2.22 6.61 16.50
CA VAL A 23 1.71 6.16 15.20
C VAL A 23 2.56 6.71 14.04
N TYR A 24 3.07 7.94 14.18
CA TYR A 24 3.92 8.56 13.16
C TYR A 24 5.35 8.01 13.14
N GLN A 25 5.91 7.68 14.29
CA GLN A 25 7.31 7.22 14.44
C GLN A 25 7.50 5.74 14.08
N ASN A 26 6.44 4.96 14.00
CA ASN A 26 6.53 3.56 13.66
C ASN A 26 6.59 3.34 12.14
N TYR A 27 7.38 2.33 11.72
CA TYR A 27 7.66 1.97 10.33
C TYR A 27 8.40 3.06 9.52
N ASP A 28 8.66 2.76 8.25
CA ASP A 28 9.31 3.66 7.29
C ASP A 28 8.44 4.87 6.88
N GLY A 29 7.31 5.12 7.55
CA GLY A 29 6.33 6.12 7.12
C GLY A 29 6.89 7.54 7.05
N LEU A 30 7.73 7.92 8.01
CA LEU A 30 8.43 9.21 8.01
C LEU A 30 9.39 9.34 6.83
N LEU A 31 10.00 8.24 6.39
CA LEU A 31 10.94 8.23 5.29
C LEU A 31 10.26 8.52 3.95
N TYR A 32 8.96 8.21 3.80
CA TYR A 32 8.15 8.59 2.63
C TYR A 32 7.72 10.08 2.65
N ILE A 33 7.78 10.76 3.79
CA ILE A 33 7.45 12.20 3.88
C ILE A 33 8.53 13.06 3.22
N VAL A 34 9.80 12.67 3.33
CA VAL A 34 10.93 13.39 2.73
C VAL A 34 10.78 13.52 1.21
N PRO A 35 10.61 12.43 0.43
CA PRO A 35 10.37 12.55 -1.01
C PRO A 35 9.03 13.22 -1.32
N ALA A 36 8.00 13.11 -0.48
CA ALA A 36 6.74 13.83 -0.69
C ALA A 36 6.93 15.35 -0.63
N LYS A 37 7.73 15.85 0.33
CA LYS A 37 8.06 17.28 0.48
C LYS A 37 8.99 17.78 -0.62
N THR A 38 10.00 16.99 -0.96
CA THR A 38 11.15 17.46 -1.76
C THR A 38 11.08 17.08 -3.24
N LEU A 39 10.19 16.16 -3.63
CA LEU A 39 10.19 15.54 -4.95
C LEU A 39 11.58 15.00 -5.34
N TYR A 40 12.25 14.35 -4.39
CA TYR A 40 13.59 13.77 -4.56
C TYR A 40 14.70 14.78 -4.90
N ASN A 41 14.45 16.09 -4.72
CA ASN A 41 15.47 17.09 -4.95
C ASN A 41 16.56 17.02 -3.86
N LEU A 42 17.78 16.66 -4.25
CA LEU A 42 18.90 16.44 -3.33
C LEU A 42 19.21 17.67 -2.46
N LYS A 43 19.20 18.87 -3.05
CA LYS A 43 19.45 20.13 -2.31
C LYS A 43 18.35 20.39 -1.28
N ALA A 44 17.10 20.17 -1.67
CA ALA A 44 15.97 20.32 -0.76
C ALA A 44 16.02 19.30 0.39
N ILE A 45 16.46 18.06 0.13
CA ILE A 45 16.64 17.04 1.17
C ILE A 45 17.75 17.45 2.15
N SER A 46 18.91 17.87 1.66
CA SER A 46 20.01 18.33 2.51
C SER A 46 19.61 19.51 3.41
N ASN A 47 18.72 20.38 2.94
CA ASN A 47 18.24 21.54 3.70
C ASN A 47 17.20 21.19 4.78
N LEU A 48 16.66 19.97 4.82
CA LEU A 48 15.67 19.56 5.82
C LEU A 48 16.26 19.35 7.22
N ASN A 49 17.59 19.38 7.38
CA ASN A 49 18.29 19.15 8.66
C ASN A 49 17.70 17.97 9.44
N LEU A 50 17.54 16.82 8.76
CA LEU A 50 16.97 15.62 9.36
C LEU A 50 17.88 15.15 10.50
N GLU A 51 17.31 14.85 11.67
CA GLU A 51 18.03 14.22 12.79
C GLU A 51 18.55 12.82 12.42
N LEU A 52 18.00 12.24 11.36
CA LEU A 52 18.43 10.97 10.78
C LEU A 52 19.70 11.19 9.95
N ASN A 53 20.82 10.58 10.37
CA ASN A 53 22.10 10.54 9.65
C ASN A 53 22.00 9.68 8.36
N LEU A 54 21.12 10.05 7.44
CA LEU A 54 20.87 9.35 6.18
C LEU A 54 21.34 10.21 5.00
N SER A 55 22.06 9.58 4.06
CA SER A 55 22.43 10.22 2.80
C SER A 55 21.16 10.64 2.03
N PRO A 56 21.14 11.79 1.33
CA PRO A 56 20.03 12.16 0.44
C PRO A 56 19.66 11.08 -0.59
N THR A 57 20.63 10.27 -1.01
CA THR A 57 20.40 9.15 -1.94
C THR A 57 19.60 8.00 -1.34
N TYR A 58 19.56 7.88 -0.01
CA TYR A 58 18.77 6.86 0.69
C TYR A 58 17.28 6.94 0.36
N PHE A 59 16.76 8.16 0.18
CA PHE A 59 15.35 8.39 -0.13
C PHE A 59 14.95 7.94 -1.54
N ALA A 60 15.90 7.64 -2.43
CA ALA A 60 15.60 7.07 -3.75
C ALA A 60 15.00 5.66 -3.67
N ALA A 61 15.21 4.93 -2.57
CA ALA A 61 14.60 3.62 -2.33
C ALA A 61 13.09 3.68 -2.05
N HIS A 62 12.55 4.89 -1.82
CA HIS A 62 11.15 5.11 -1.51
C HIS A 62 10.42 5.48 -2.81
N LEU A 63 9.76 4.50 -3.43
CA LEU A 63 9.20 4.64 -4.77
C LEU A 63 8.07 5.68 -4.84
N PRO A 64 7.83 6.32 -6.01
CA PRO A 64 7.21 7.63 -6.09
C PRO A 64 5.69 7.67 -5.91
N LEU A 65 4.95 6.57 -6.13
CA LEU A 65 3.49 6.68 -6.13
C LEU A 65 2.94 7.09 -4.77
N TYR A 66 3.43 6.50 -3.69
CA TYR A 66 2.96 6.84 -2.34
C TYR A 66 3.35 8.27 -1.92
N PRO A 67 4.60 8.75 -2.08
CA PRO A 67 4.97 10.15 -1.90
C PRO A 67 4.17 11.16 -2.74
N ILE A 68 3.87 10.83 -4.00
CA ILE A 68 3.05 11.69 -4.87
C ILE A 68 1.64 11.83 -4.28
N LEU A 69 1.00 10.72 -3.88
CA LEU A 69 -0.34 10.77 -3.27
C LEU A 69 -0.33 11.55 -1.95
N ILE A 70 0.70 11.37 -1.11
CA ILE A 70 0.88 12.17 0.11
C ILE A 70 0.95 13.65 -0.24
N ARG A 71 1.81 14.03 -1.19
CA ARG A 71 2.00 15.42 -1.61
C ARG A 71 0.70 16.03 -2.14
N THR A 72 -0.08 15.28 -2.91
CA THR A 72 -1.37 15.74 -3.46
C THR A 72 -2.39 16.03 -2.36
N LEU A 73 -2.42 15.24 -1.28
CA LEU A 73 -3.33 15.45 -0.16
C LEU A 73 -2.78 16.41 0.91
N ALA A 74 -1.49 16.72 0.88
CA ALA A 74 -0.82 17.56 1.87
C ALA A 74 -1.43 18.96 2.03
N PRO A 75 -1.87 19.66 0.97
CA PRO A 75 -2.54 20.96 1.12
C PRO A 75 -3.82 20.93 1.95
N LEU A 76 -4.48 19.77 2.08
CA LEU A 76 -5.76 19.63 2.78
C LEU A 76 -5.58 19.33 4.27
N VAL A 77 -4.61 18.48 4.61
CA VAL A 77 -4.48 17.93 5.98
C VAL A 77 -3.04 17.93 6.52
N GLY A 78 -2.05 18.33 5.71
CA GLY A 78 -0.63 18.27 6.03
C GLY A 78 0.00 16.89 5.79
N PHE A 79 1.29 16.86 5.48
CA PHE A 79 2.02 15.66 5.00
C PHE A 79 1.87 14.41 5.89
N LEU A 80 1.98 14.55 7.22
CA LEU A 80 1.86 13.40 8.14
C LEU A 80 0.44 12.82 8.17
N LYS A 81 -0.59 13.68 8.17
CA LYS A 81 -1.97 13.20 8.12
C LYS A 81 -2.30 12.66 6.73
N SER A 82 -1.69 13.20 5.67
CA SER A 82 -1.84 12.69 4.31
C SER A 82 -1.31 11.27 4.17
N SER A 83 -0.19 10.89 4.79
CA SER A 83 0.29 9.49 4.73
C SER A 83 -0.71 8.52 5.36
N LEU A 84 -1.23 8.85 6.55
CA LEU A 84 -2.30 8.07 7.18
C LEU A 84 -3.57 8.02 6.33
N LEU A 85 -3.96 9.14 5.72
CA LEU A 85 -5.15 9.22 4.89
C LEU A 85 -5.00 8.37 3.62
N VAL A 86 -3.85 8.40 2.94
CA VAL A 86 -3.58 7.54 1.78
C VAL A 86 -3.64 6.07 2.17
N THR A 87 -3.02 5.69 3.30
CA THR A 87 -3.06 4.29 3.79
C THR A 87 -4.48 3.88 4.14
N LEU A 88 -5.26 4.75 4.79
CA LEU A 88 -6.66 4.48 5.15
C LEU A 88 -7.52 4.27 3.91
N LEU A 89 -7.46 5.19 2.93
CA LEU A 89 -8.20 5.09 1.67
C LEU A 89 -7.80 3.83 0.90
N SER A 90 -6.51 3.51 0.87
CA SER A 90 -6.00 2.28 0.25
C SER A 90 -6.50 1.03 0.97
N SER A 91 -6.68 1.09 2.29
CA SER A 91 -7.18 -0.03 3.09
C SER A 91 -8.68 -0.28 2.85
N VAL A 92 -9.47 0.79 2.74
CA VAL A 92 -10.88 0.71 2.34
C VAL A 92 -10.98 0.14 0.92
N GLY A 93 -10.21 0.69 -0.02
CA GLY A 93 -10.13 0.19 -1.39
C GLY A 93 -9.74 -1.29 -1.47
N LEU A 94 -8.73 -1.70 -0.70
CA LEU A 94 -8.29 -3.09 -0.62
C LEU A 94 -9.41 -4.01 -0.14
N ALA A 95 -10.13 -3.62 0.92
CA ALA A 95 -11.27 -4.40 1.42
C ALA A 95 -12.36 -4.54 0.34
N THR A 96 -12.69 -3.47 -0.38
CA THR A 96 -13.69 -3.48 -1.46
C THR A 96 -13.27 -4.36 -2.64
N VAL A 97 -12.02 -4.24 -3.09
CA VAL A 97 -11.48 -5.03 -4.20
C VAL A 97 -11.35 -6.51 -3.81
N PHE A 98 -10.91 -6.81 -2.59
CA PHE A 98 -10.81 -8.19 -2.09
C PHE A 98 -12.18 -8.85 -1.97
N TYR A 99 -13.17 -8.15 -1.43
CA TYR A 99 -14.55 -8.64 -1.41
C TYR A 99 -15.08 -8.92 -2.83
N SER A 100 -14.83 -8.00 -3.77
CA SER A 100 -15.19 -8.17 -5.19
C SER A 100 -14.47 -9.35 -5.83
N PHE A 101 -13.20 -9.55 -5.52
CA PHE A 101 -12.39 -10.67 -5.98
C PHE A 101 -12.98 -12.00 -5.51
N LEU A 102 -13.26 -12.14 -4.21
CA LEU A 102 -13.87 -13.36 -3.65
C LEU A 102 -15.20 -13.72 -4.32
N LYS A 103 -16.04 -12.70 -4.60
CA LYS A 103 -17.33 -12.91 -5.30
C LYS A 103 -17.16 -13.27 -6.76
N THR A 104 -16.25 -12.61 -7.47
CA THR A 104 -16.04 -12.83 -8.91
C THR A 104 -15.62 -14.29 -9.19
N PHE A 105 -14.81 -14.88 -8.31
CA PHE A 105 -14.31 -16.25 -8.48
C PHE A 105 -15.03 -17.29 -7.61
N ASN A 106 -16.11 -16.91 -6.92
CA ASN A 106 -16.88 -17.80 -6.02
C ASN A 106 -16.02 -18.59 -5.02
N LEU A 107 -14.98 -17.95 -4.45
CA LEU A 107 -13.96 -18.64 -3.64
C LEU A 107 -14.46 -19.04 -2.24
N THR A 108 -15.57 -18.47 -1.78
CA THR A 108 -16.14 -18.75 -0.47
C THR A 108 -17.63 -18.43 -0.43
N LYS A 109 -18.37 -19.12 0.45
CA LYS A 109 -19.77 -18.82 0.75
C LYS A 109 -19.94 -17.57 1.62
N ALA A 110 -18.88 -17.11 2.29
CA ALA A 110 -18.92 -15.98 3.23
C ALA A 110 -17.86 -14.90 2.90
N PRO A 111 -17.95 -14.24 1.73
CA PRO A 111 -16.92 -13.31 1.26
C PRO A 111 -16.73 -12.09 2.18
N PHE A 112 -17.81 -11.63 2.82
CA PHE A 112 -17.76 -10.51 3.76
C PHE A 112 -16.95 -10.87 5.03
N ILE A 113 -17.22 -12.03 5.63
CA ILE A 113 -16.52 -12.50 6.83
C ILE A 113 -15.04 -12.70 6.53
N LEU A 114 -14.70 -13.33 5.40
CA LEU A 114 -13.31 -13.54 5.02
C LEU A 114 -12.59 -12.20 4.75
N THR A 115 -13.28 -11.21 4.19
CA THR A 115 -12.72 -9.86 4.01
C THR A 115 -12.40 -9.21 5.36
N ILE A 116 -13.30 -9.32 6.35
CA ILE A 116 -13.05 -8.82 7.71
C ILE A 116 -11.84 -9.54 8.33
N ILE A 117 -11.76 -10.86 8.22
CA ILE A 117 -10.66 -11.65 8.76
C ILE A 117 -9.33 -11.20 8.16
N VAL A 118 -9.25 -11.05 6.84
CA VAL A 118 -8.02 -10.60 6.16
C VAL A 118 -7.64 -9.19 6.58
N VAL A 119 -8.59 -8.27 6.60
CA VAL A 119 -8.35 -6.87 6.97
C VAL A 119 -7.92 -6.74 8.44
N LEU A 120 -8.38 -7.63 9.32
CA LEU A 120 -7.97 -7.71 10.73
C LEU A 120 -6.76 -8.64 10.98
N PHE A 121 -6.27 -9.34 9.97
CA PHE A 121 -5.12 -10.23 10.11
C PHE A 121 -3.93 -9.45 10.66
N PRO A 122 -3.18 -9.97 11.66
CA PRO A 122 -2.24 -9.16 12.45
C PRO A 122 -1.27 -8.33 11.60
N ARG A 123 -0.69 -8.92 10.55
CA ARG A 123 0.23 -8.20 9.67
C ARG A 123 -0.47 -7.06 8.91
N LEU A 124 -1.66 -7.30 8.37
CA LEU A 124 -2.40 -6.29 7.61
C LEU A 124 -2.96 -5.20 8.52
N TYR A 125 -3.38 -5.57 9.73
CA TYR A 125 -3.86 -4.64 10.77
C TYR A 125 -2.79 -3.63 11.18
N VAL A 126 -1.53 -4.06 11.35
CA VAL A 126 -0.45 -3.14 11.71
C VAL A 126 -0.13 -2.18 10.56
N VAL A 127 0.09 -2.68 9.34
CA VAL A 127 0.49 -1.83 8.20
C VAL A 127 -0.61 -0.86 7.75
N ARG A 128 -1.90 -1.19 7.96
CA ARG A 128 -3.00 -0.27 7.68
C ARG A 128 -3.19 0.82 8.74
N SER A 129 -2.57 0.67 9.91
CA SER A 129 -2.72 1.58 11.04
C SER A 129 -1.62 2.64 11.11
N VAL A 130 -0.61 2.56 10.25
CA VAL A 130 0.54 3.47 10.17
C VAL A 130 0.66 4.04 8.76
N GLY A 131 1.44 5.11 8.57
CA GLY A 131 1.64 5.73 7.24
C GLY A 131 2.52 4.86 6.35
N SER A 132 1.96 3.81 5.75
CA SER A 132 2.70 2.77 5.01
C SER A 132 2.12 2.57 3.59
N PRO A 133 2.98 2.36 2.57
CA PRO A 133 2.56 2.08 1.19
C PRO A 133 2.08 0.63 0.97
N GLU A 134 2.21 -0.25 1.94
CA GLU A 134 1.94 -1.70 1.82
C GLU A 134 0.50 -1.97 1.41
N THR A 135 -0.47 -1.26 2.01
CA THR A 135 -1.89 -1.45 1.70
C THR A 135 -2.23 -0.97 0.30
N LEU A 136 -1.63 0.15 -0.15
CA LEU A 136 -1.72 0.65 -1.52
C LEU A 136 -1.12 -0.36 -2.50
N PHE A 137 0.05 -0.90 -2.19
CA PHE A 137 0.70 -1.91 -3.03
C PHE A 137 -0.20 -3.13 -3.24
N ILE A 138 -0.73 -3.71 -2.16
CA ILE A 138 -1.60 -4.90 -2.23
C ILE A 138 -2.89 -4.57 -2.99
N LEU A 139 -3.49 -3.40 -2.76
CA LEU A 139 -4.64 -2.92 -3.51
C LEU A 139 -4.36 -2.93 -5.02
N LEU A 140 -3.27 -2.29 -5.45
CA LEU A 140 -2.93 -2.17 -6.87
C LEU A 140 -2.64 -3.53 -7.51
N VAL A 141 -1.92 -4.42 -6.81
CA VAL A 141 -1.67 -5.80 -7.27
C VAL A 141 -2.98 -6.55 -7.46
N LEU A 142 -3.87 -6.51 -6.47
CA LEU A 142 -5.13 -7.25 -6.52
C LEU A 142 -6.09 -6.69 -7.56
N SER A 143 -6.15 -5.36 -7.72
CA SER A 143 -6.88 -4.69 -8.79
C SER A 143 -6.35 -5.12 -10.17
N SER A 144 -5.02 -5.15 -10.34
CA SER A 144 -4.39 -5.63 -11.57
C SER A 144 -4.86 -7.05 -11.92
N ILE A 145 -4.79 -7.98 -10.98
CA ILE A 145 -5.21 -9.37 -11.18
C ILE A 145 -6.72 -9.44 -11.48
N LEU A 146 -7.56 -8.73 -10.74
CA LEU A 146 -9.00 -8.73 -10.95
C LEU A 146 -9.39 -8.26 -12.36
N PHE A 147 -8.74 -7.21 -12.86
CA PHE A 147 -8.99 -6.71 -14.21
C PHE A 147 -8.38 -7.61 -15.30
N PHE A 148 -7.24 -8.24 -15.02
CA PHE A 148 -6.63 -9.21 -15.93
C PHE A 148 -7.57 -10.39 -16.19
N GLU A 149 -8.14 -10.95 -15.13
CA GLU A 149 -9.10 -12.06 -15.22
C GLU A 149 -10.41 -11.67 -15.91
N LYS A 150 -10.82 -10.41 -15.78
CA LYS A 150 -11.93 -9.83 -16.56
C LYS A 150 -11.59 -9.54 -18.02
N LYS A 151 -10.40 -9.95 -18.50
CA LYS A 151 -9.86 -9.70 -19.86
C LYS A 151 -9.67 -8.21 -20.18
N GLN A 152 -9.64 -7.34 -19.16
CA GLN A 152 -9.39 -5.90 -19.32
C GLN A 152 -7.89 -5.60 -19.19
N TYR A 153 -7.11 -6.10 -20.14
CA TYR A 153 -5.64 -6.15 -20.05
C TYR A 153 -4.98 -4.77 -19.93
N ILE A 154 -5.53 -3.73 -20.57
CA ILE A 154 -5.00 -2.36 -20.48
C ILE A 154 -5.15 -1.84 -19.05
N VAL A 155 -6.33 -2.00 -18.46
CA VAL A 155 -6.61 -1.58 -17.08
C VAL A 155 -5.75 -2.36 -16.10
N ALA A 156 -5.61 -3.68 -16.30
CA ALA A 156 -4.70 -4.50 -15.52
C ALA A 156 -3.25 -3.98 -15.60
N GLY A 157 -2.76 -3.69 -16.81
CA GLY A 157 -1.43 -3.14 -17.03
C GLY A 157 -1.20 -1.80 -16.31
N ILE A 158 -2.19 -0.91 -16.30
CA ILE A 158 -2.12 0.37 -15.56
C ILE A 158 -1.97 0.10 -14.05
N PHE A 159 -2.82 -0.75 -13.47
CA PHE A 159 -2.71 -1.10 -12.04
C PHE A 159 -1.39 -1.81 -11.71
N GLY A 160 -0.91 -2.70 -12.60
CA GLY A 160 0.38 -3.34 -12.49
C GLY A 160 1.54 -2.34 -12.49
N ALA A 161 1.57 -1.40 -13.43
CA ALA A 161 2.58 -0.34 -13.50
C ALA A 161 2.57 0.55 -12.24
N LEU A 162 1.39 0.95 -11.76
CA LEU A 162 1.25 1.69 -10.52
C LEU A 162 1.75 0.89 -9.30
N SER A 163 1.55 -0.42 -9.28
CA SER A 163 2.07 -1.27 -8.19
C SER A 163 3.61 -1.25 -8.13
N VAL A 164 4.29 -1.26 -9.29
CA VAL A 164 5.75 -1.14 -9.40
C VAL A 164 6.22 0.22 -8.87
N MET A 165 5.49 1.30 -9.18
CA MET A 165 5.77 2.63 -8.64
C MET A 165 5.54 2.75 -7.13
N THR A 166 4.99 1.72 -6.48
CA THR A 166 4.79 1.65 -5.03
C THR A 166 5.84 0.77 -4.37
N LYS A 167 6.07 -0.46 -4.88
CA LYS A 167 7.11 -1.38 -4.41
C LYS A 167 7.65 -2.22 -5.57
N THR A 168 8.96 -2.49 -5.59
CA THR A 168 9.64 -3.24 -6.65
C THR A 168 9.08 -4.64 -6.92
N PRO A 169 8.54 -5.42 -5.95
CA PRO A 169 7.97 -6.74 -6.22
C PRO A 169 6.77 -6.71 -7.18
N GLY A 170 6.14 -5.55 -7.42
CA GLY A 170 5.07 -5.42 -8.41
C GLY A 170 5.47 -5.86 -9.83
N ILE A 171 6.77 -5.85 -10.16
CA ILE A 171 7.26 -6.27 -11.47
C ILE A 171 6.96 -7.74 -11.76
N LEU A 172 6.77 -8.55 -10.72
CA LEU A 172 6.42 -9.97 -10.84
C LEU A 172 5.08 -10.20 -11.55
N LEU A 173 4.19 -9.20 -11.59
CA LEU A 173 2.95 -9.28 -12.37
C LEU A 173 3.20 -9.41 -13.88
N VAL A 174 4.25 -8.75 -14.41
CA VAL A 174 4.63 -8.88 -15.82
C VAL A 174 5.02 -10.32 -16.14
N VAL A 175 5.83 -10.92 -15.26
CA VAL A 175 6.26 -12.32 -15.39
C VAL A 175 5.06 -13.26 -15.28
N ALA A 176 4.18 -13.06 -14.30
CA ALA A 176 2.99 -13.88 -14.11
C ALA A 176 2.04 -13.83 -15.32
N TYR A 177 1.74 -12.64 -15.84
CA TYR A 177 0.89 -12.49 -17.02
C TYR A 177 1.54 -13.06 -18.27
N GLY A 178 2.86 -12.90 -18.42
CA GLY A 178 3.63 -13.52 -19.49
C GLY A 178 3.47 -15.04 -19.52
N PHE A 179 3.62 -15.70 -18.37
CA PHE A 179 3.41 -17.15 -18.26
C PHE A 179 1.98 -17.57 -18.61
N VAL A 180 0.98 -16.84 -18.12
CA VAL A 180 -0.43 -17.14 -18.42
C VAL A 180 -0.74 -16.98 -19.91
N PHE A 181 -0.21 -15.95 -20.57
CA PHE A 181 -0.38 -15.78 -22.01
C PHE A 181 0.29 -16.89 -22.81
N VAL A 182 1.53 -17.27 -22.47
CA VAL A 182 2.23 -18.37 -23.12
C VAL A 182 1.45 -19.68 -22.96
N GLU A 183 0.95 -19.97 -21.76
CA GLU A 183 0.13 -21.15 -21.49
C GLU A 183 -1.13 -21.17 -22.36
N ARG A 184 -1.85 -20.04 -22.43
CA ARG A 184 -3.07 -19.90 -23.26
C ARG A 184 -2.76 -20.12 -24.75
N MET A 185 -1.68 -19.55 -25.27
CA MET A 185 -1.25 -19.74 -26.66
C MET A 185 -0.91 -21.21 -26.97
N ILE A 186 -0.23 -21.91 -26.05
CA ILE A 186 0.10 -23.33 -26.25
C ILE A 186 -1.17 -24.19 -26.26
N LYS A 187 -2.13 -23.90 -25.37
CA LYS A 187 -3.41 -24.61 -25.33
C LYS A 187 -4.22 -24.38 -26.61
N GLU A 188 -4.37 -23.13 -27.06
CA GLU A 188 -5.11 -22.80 -28.28
C GLU A 188 -4.49 -23.46 -29.52
N LYS A 189 -3.16 -23.52 -29.64
CA LYS A 189 -2.47 -24.22 -30.74
C LYS A 189 -2.60 -25.74 -30.71
N ARG A 190 -2.94 -26.36 -29.57
CA ARG A 190 -3.13 -27.82 -29.46
C ARG A 190 -4.54 -28.28 -29.83
N PHE A 191 -5.50 -27.36 -29.92
CA PHE A 191 -6.91 -27.65 -30.21
C PHE A 191 -7.39 -27.06 -31.55
N SER A 192 -6.48 -26.53 -32.37
CA SER A 192 -6.71 -26.10 -33.76
C SER A 192 -5.98 -27.02 -34.73
#